data_AF-L0AGI8-F1
#
_entry.id   AF-L0AGI8-F1
#
_cell.length_a   1.000
_cell.length_b   1.000
_cell.length_c   1.000
_cell.angle_alpha   90.00
_cell.angle_beta   90.00
_cell.angle_gamma   90.00
#
_symmetry.space_group_name_H-M   'P 1'
#
loop_
_entity.id
_entity.type
_entity.pdbx_description
1 polymer ?
#
loop_
_entity_poly.entity_id
_entity_poly.type
_entity_poly.pdbx_seq_one_letter_code
_entity_poly.pdbx_strand_id
1 'polypeptide(L)' 'MEDVSSMEVGDIVRNVEGKDVGGEGKAYRIVEKETSSVGKINAVVVEPLDEEDERERITIPQSEWGDTWTA' A
#
# COMPACT_ATOMS: atom_id res chain seq x y z
N MET A 1 11.27 2.04 11.82
CA MET A 1 9.85 1.82 11.49
C MET A 1 9.67 2.56 10.18
N GLU A 2 9.42 1.85 9.10
CA GLU A 2 9.26 2.45 7.78
C GLU A 2 7.90 3.16 7.74
N ASP A 3 7.89 4.41 7.29
CA ASP A 3 6.68 5.22 7.18
C ASP A 3 6.23 5.28 5.72
N VAL A 4 4.92 5.30 5.48
CA VAL A 4 4.34 5.45 4.14
C VAL A 4 4.87 6.71 3.41
N SER A 5 5.29 7.71 4.17
CA SER A 5 5.85 8.95 3.64
C SER A 5 7.18 8.78 2.90
N SER A 6 7.90 7.69 3.17
CA SER A 6 9.16 7.37 2.50
C SER A 6 8.96 6.61 1.19
N MET A 7 7.73 6.25 0.85
CA MET A 7 7.43 5.43 -0.31
C MET A 7 7.24 6.25 -1.57
N GLU A 8 7.56 5.66 -2.72
CA GLU A 8 7.43 6.27 -4.03
C GLU A 8 6.46 5.49 -4.93
N VAL A 9 5.93 6.18 -5.94
CA VAL A 9 5.10 5.50 -6.95
C VAL A 9 6.01 4.56 -7.72
N GLY A 10 5.60 3.29 -7.81
CA GLY A 10 6.38 2.20 -8.40
C GLY A 10 7.01 1.27 -7.38
N ASP A 11 7.12 1.66 -6.10
CA ASP A 11 7.59 0.78 -5.04
C ASP A 11 6.68 -0.43 -4.86
N ILE A 12 7.28 -1.53 -4.44
CA ILE A 12 6.58 -2.78 -4.18
C ILE A 12 6.44 -2.96 -2.67
N VAL A 13 5.22 -3.22 -2.23
CA VAL A 13 4.89 -3.48 -0.83
C VAL A 13 4.14 -4.79 -0.68
N ARG A 14 4.17 -5.33 0.52
CA ARG A 14 3.57 -6.62 0.86
C ARG A 14 2.62 -6.49 2.03
N ASN A 15 1.52 -7.21 1.95
CA ASN A 15 0.60 -7.34 3.08
C ASN A 15 1.15 -8.41 4.04
N VAL A 16 1.43 -8.04 5.29
CA VAL A 16 2.00 -8.94 6.31
C VAL A 16 0.96 -9.57 7.22
N GLU A 17 -0.24 -8.99 7.34
CA GLU A 17 -1.30 -9.51 8.22
C GLU A 17 -2.28 -10.42 7.46
N GLY A 18 -2.32 -10.32 6.12
CA GLY A 18 -3.19 -11.11 5.24
C GLY A 18 -4.68 -10.87 5.45
N LYS A 19 -5.05 -9.81 6.18
CA LYS A 19 -6.39 -9.63 6.75
C LYS A 19 -7.38 -8.88 5.84
N ASP A 20 -6.87 -7.99 5.00
CA ASP A 20 -7.72 -7.09 4.21
C ASP A 20 -7.91 -7.58 2.77
N VAL A 21 -6.83 -7.89 2.06
CA VAL A 21 -6.94 -8.27 0.63
C VAL A 21 -5.80 -9.21 0.23
N GLY A 22 -6.10 -10.23 -0.58
CA GLY A 22 -5.10 -11.03 -1.31
C GLY A 22 -4.27 -12.04 -0.51
N GLY A 23 -4.44 -12.11 0.80
CA GLY A 23 -3.74 -13.08 1.65
C GLY A 23 -2.33 -12.66 2.06
N GLU A 24 -1.80 -13.33 3.07
CA GLU A 24 -0.49 -13.05 3.66
C GLU A 24 0.63 -13.17 2.61
N GLY A 25 1.49 -12.16 2.53
CA GLY A 25 2.67 -12.16 1.67
C GLY A 25 2.43 -11.74 0.21
N LYS A 26 1.20 -11.36 -0.17
CA LYS A 26 0.92 -10.88 -1.53
C LYS A 26 1.61 -9.54 -1.79
N ALA A 27 2.17 -9.39 -2.99
CA ALA A 27 2.90 -8.20 -3.42
C ALA A 27 2.02 -7.24 -4.24
N TYR A 28 2.18 -5.97 -3.95
CA TYR A 28 1.42 -4.86 -4.53
C TYR A 28 2.39 -3.76 -4.95
N ARG A 29 2.03 -2.99 -5.97
CA ARG A 29 2.79 -1.81 -6.42
C ARG A 29 2.04 -0.55 -6.05
N ILE A 30 2.75 0.42 -5.49
CA ILE A 30 2.21 1.77 -5.30
C ILE A 30 2.00 2.44 -6.66
N VAL A 31 0.77 2.84 -6.92
CA VAL A 31 0.39 3.54 -8.16
C VAL A 31 0.06 5.01 -7.92
N GLU A 32 -0.31 5.37 -6.69
CA GLU A 32 -0.65 6.75 -6.33
C GLU A 32 -0.32 7.03 -4.86
N LYS A 33 -0.09 8.31 -4.54
CA LYS A 33 0.12 8.79 -3.17
C LYS A 33 -0.91 9.85 -2.86
N GLU A 34 -1.66 9.65 -1.79
CA GLU A 34 -2.61 10.63 -1.30
C GLU A 34 -1.95 11.53 -0.27
N THR A 35 -1.96 12.83 -0.58
CA THR A 35 -1.43 13.87 0.29
C THR A 35 -2.56 14.67 0.91
N SER A 36 -2.50 14.86 2.22
CA SER A 36 -3.39 15.76 2.93
C SER A 36 -3.14 17.22 2.58
N SER A 37 -4.09 18.10 2.90
CA SER A 37 -4.01 19.55 2.67
C SER A 37 -2.79 20.24 3.30
N VAL A 38 -2.10 19.57 4.23
CA VAL A 38 -0.86 20.03 4.89
C VAL A 38 0.42 19.52 4.21
N GLY A 39 0.31 18.90 3.03
CA GLY A 39 1.45 18.42 2.23
C GLY A 39 2.11 17.15 2.76
N LYS A 40 1.45 16.43 3.66
CA LYS A 40 1.92 15.13 4.19
C LYS A 40 1.20 13.99 3.49
N ILE A 41 1.93 12.92 3.16
CA ILE A 41 1.32 11.68 2.65
C ILE A 41 0.53 11.07 3.80
N ASN A 42 -0.77 10.82 3.57
CA ASN A 42 -1.66 10.18 4.55
C ASN A 42 -2.15 8.80 4.11
N ALA A 43 -2.05 8.48 2.82
CA ALA A 43 -2.34 7.16 2.29
C ALA A 43 -1.59 6.93 0.98
N VAL A 44 -1.49 5.67 0.56
CA VAL A 44 -1.02 5.30 -0.78
C VAL A 44 -1.99 4.33 -1.41
N VAL A 45 -2.14 4.42 -2.72
CA VAL A 45 -2.96 3.48 -3.48
C VAL A 45 -2.04 2.46 -4.12
N VAL A 46 -2.38 1.18 -3.94
CA VAL A 46 -1.61 0.06 -4.49
C VAL A 46 -2.46 -0.81 -5.41
N GLU A 47 -1.80 -1.42 -6.39
CA GLU A 47 -2.39 -2.44 -7.28
C GLU A 47 -1.66 -3.78 -7.07
N PRO A 48 -2.37 -4.92 -7.04
CA PRO A 48 -1.73 -6.23 -6.95
C PRO A 48 -0.83 -6.48 -8.16
N LEU A 49 0.34 -7.09 -7.93
CA LEU A 49 1.24 -7.52 -9.00
C LEU A 49 0.81 -8.85 -9.62
N ASP A 50 0.30 -9.75 -8.78
CA ASP A 50 -0.29 -11.03 -9.15
C ASP A 50 -1.81 -10.88 -9.11
N GLU A 51 -2.45 -10.74 -10.27
CA GLU A 51 -3.72 -11.37 -10.65
C GLU A 51 -4.26 -10.76 -11.96
N GLU A 52 -4.72 -11.64 -12.85
CA GLU A 52 -5.40 -11.33 -14.12
C GLU A 52 -6.87 -10.90 -13.92
N ASP A 53 -7.38 -11.03 -12.69
CA ASP A 53 -8.71 -10.58 -12.29
C ASP A 53 -8.64 -9.14 -11.79
N GLU A 54 -9.47 -8.29 -12.39
CA GLU A 54 -9.86 -6.93 -12.00
C GLU A 54 -8.87 -6.22 -11.05
N ARG A 55 -8.03 -5.32 -11.58
CA ARG A 55 -7.06 -4.52 -10.80
C ARG A 55 -7.74 -3.74 -9.68
N GLU A 56 -7.95 -4.40 -8.56
CA GLU A 56 -8.58 -3.83 -7.39
C GLU A 56 -7.53 -2.93 -6.74
N ARG A 57 -7.79 -1.63 -6.81
CA ARG A 57 -6.96 -0.62 -6.18
C ARG A 57 -7.28 -0.56 -4.71
N ILE A 58 -6.25 -0.70 -3.89
CA ILE A 58 -6.38 -0.68 -2.44
C ILE A 58 -5.73 0.60 -1.94
N THR A 59 -6.48 1.39 -1.18
CA THR A 59 -5.94 2.53 -0.45
C THR A 59 -5.44 2.08 0.90
N ILE A 60 -4.15 2.22 1.14
CA ILE A 60 -3.50 1.92 2.42
C ILE A 60 -3.29 3.23 3.18
N PRO A 61 -4.05 3.49 4.26
CA PRO A 61 -3.82 4.65 5.10
C PRO A 61 -2.51 4.52 5.88
N GLN A 62 -1.88 5.66 6.18
CA GLN A 62 -0.65 5.71 7.00
C GLN A 62 -0.81 4.94 8.33
N SER A 63 -2.00 5.00 8.93
CA SER A 63 -2.29 4.36 10.21
C SER A 63 -2.15 2.83 10.17
N GLU A 64 -2.21 2.20 9.00
CA GLU A 64 -2.09 0.72 8.84
C GLU A 64 -0.72 0.30 8.28
N TRP A 65 0.15 1.27 7.96
CA TRP A 65 1.44 1.04 7.29
C TRP A 65 2.49 0.34 8.16
N GLY A 66 2.33 0.31 9.48
CA GLY A 66 3.25 -0.39 10.38
C GLY A 66 2.73 -1.73 10.90
N ASP A 67 1.41 -1.88 10.94
CA ASP A 67 0.73 -3.05 11.51
C ASP A 67 0.45 -4.11 10.44
N THR A 68 0.10 -3.68 9.23
CA THR A 68 -0.47 -4.57 8.20
C THR A 68 0.35 -4.62 6.91
N TRP A 69 1.21 -3.62 6.66
CA TRP A 69 1.98 -3.51 5.41
C TRP A 69 3.47 -3.33 5.66
N THR A 70 4.29 -3.80 4.72
CA THR A 70 5.74 -3.56 4.70
C THR A 70 6.22 -3.33 3.27
N ALA A 71 7.23 -2.49 3.11
CA ALA A 71 8.03 -2.47 1.87
C ALA A 71 9.08 -3.60 1.90
#